data_AF-A0ABD2Y782-F1
#
_entry.id   AF-A0ABD2Y782-F1
#
_cell.length_a   1.000
_cell.length_b   1.000
_cell.length_c   1.000
_cell.angle_alpha   90.00
_cell.angle_beta   90.00
_cell.angle_gamma   90.00
#
_symmetry.space_group_name_H-M   'P 1'
#
loop_
_entity.id
_entity.type
_entity.pdbx_description
1 polymer ?
#
loop_
_entity_poly.entity_id
_entity_poly.type
_entity_poly.pdbx_seq_one_letter_code
_entity_poly.pdbx_strand_id
1 'polypeptide(L)'
;MHSRMMHLPFIRLKDCKDYYGLAPGKSVLLRYAFPIKCTEVILGEDNESILEIRAEYDPSKKTKPKGVLHWVAEPTPGVEPLKVEVRLFEKLFLSENPAELDDWLGDLNPQSK
;
A
#
# COMPACT_ATOMS: atom_id res chain seq x y z
N MET A 1 -6.07 23.21 -11.05
CA MET A 1 -5.57 22.07 -10.24
C MET A 1 -5.65 20.82 -11.11
N HIS A 2 -4.52 20.18 -11.42
CA HIS A 2 -4.53 18.91 -12.15
C HIS A 2 -4.79 17.79 -11.14
N SER A 3 -6.03 17.27 -11.10
CA SER A 3 -6.30 16.02 -10.39
C SER A 3 -5.62 14.89 -11.18
N ARG A 4 -4.68 14.19 -10.54
CA ARG A 4 -4.09 12.96 -11.07
C ARG A 4 -4.38 11.86 -10.08
N MET A 5 -5.15 10.88 -10.53
CA MET A 5 -5.56 9.74 -9.72
C MET A 5 -4.43 8.69 -9.77
N MET A 6 -4.25 7.96 -8.68
CA MET A 6 -3.16 6.99 -8.50
C MET A 6 -3.50 6.01 -7.40
N HIS A 7 -2.98 4.78 -7.51
CA HIS A 7 -3.21 3.73 -6.53
C HIS A 7 -2.13 3.72 -5.44
N LEU A 8 -2.57 3.62 -4.18
CA LEU A 8 -1.74 3.63 -2.98
C LEU A 8 -2.18 2.50 -2.02
N PRO A 9 -1.30 1.57 -1.63
CA PRO A 9 -1.69 0.44 -0.78
C PRO A 9 -1.60 0.68 0.73
N PHE A 10 -1.02 1.81 1.20
CA PHE A 10 -0.69 2.02 2.61
C PHE A 10 -1.40 3.24 3.22
N ILE A 11 -2.72 3.14 3.47
CA ILE A 11 -3.52 4.20 4.10
C ILE A 11 -4.25 3.70 5.34
N ARG A 12 -4.36 4.56 6.36
CA ARG A 12 -5.20 4.35 7.54
C ARG A 12 -6.04 5.59 7.86
N LEU A 13 -7.22 5.38 8.46
CA LEU A 13 -8.09 6.48 8.93
C LEU A 13 -7.52 7.22 10.14
N LYS A 14 -6.78 6.50 10.98
CA LYS A 14 -6.18 7.04 12.19
C LYS A 14 -4.66 6.91 12.14
N ASP A 15 -3.99 8.01 12.45
CA ASP A 15 -2.54 8.02 12.57
C ASP A 15 -2.07 7.35 13.88
N CYS A 16 -0.86 6.79 13.85
CA CYS A 16 -0.10 6.42 15.04
C CYS A 16 1.38 6.77 14.85
N LYS A 17 2.10 6.95 15.97
CA LYS A 17 3.48 7.45 15.99
C LYS A 17 4.44 6.63 15.11
N ASP A 18 4.23 5.32 15.06
CA ASP A 18 5.11 4.37 14.36
C ASP A 18 4.56 3.94 13.00
N TYR A 19 3.55 4.64 12.49
CA TYR A 19 3.05 4.42 11.14
C TYR A 19 3.78 5.31 10.13
N TYR A 20 4.30 4.71 9.06
CA TYR A 20 5.06 5.43 8.02
C TYR A 20 4.28 5.57 6.70
N GLY A 21 3.03 5.11 6.68
CA GLY A 21 2.10 5.30 5.55
C GLY A 21 1.29 6.60 5.63
N LEU A 22 0.29 6.71 4.77
CA LEU A 22 -0.55 7.90 4.65
C LEU A 22 -1.77 7.82 5.59
N ALA A 23 -2.09 8.93 6.25
CA ALA A 23 -3.30 9.11 7.05
C ALA A 23 -3.70 10.60 6.99
N PRO A 24 -4.94 10.99 7.34
CA PRO A 24 -5.37 12.38 7.32
C PRO A 24 -4.35 13.32 7.99
N GLY A 25 -3.98 14.40 7.28
CA GLY A 25 -3.02 15.40 7.75
C GLY A 25 -1.53 15.01 7.65
N LYS A 26 -1.20 13.74 7.39
CA LYS A 26 0.20 13.31 7.21
C LYS A 26 0.73 13.60 5.83
N SER A 27 2.04 13.74 5.76
CA SER A 27 2.78 13.83 4.51
C SER A 27 3.73 12.64 4.31
N VAL A 28 3.73 12.11 3.09
CA VAL A 28 4.62 11.03 2.63
C VAL A 28 5.28 11.43 1.32
N LEU A 29 6.42 10.84 0.99
CA LEU A 29 7.04 10.98 -0.31
C LEU A 29 6.54 9.86 -1.23
N LEU A 30 6.03 10.23 -2.39
CA LEU A 30 5.85 9.26 -3.47
C LEU A 30 7.22 8.92 -4.06
N ARG A 31 7.56 7.63 -4.12
CA ARG A 31 8.86 7.16 -4.62
C ARG A 31 9.11 7.73 -6.02
N TYR A 32 10.24 8.40 -6.21
CA TYR A 32 10.64 9.09 -7.44
C TYR A 32 9.73 10.26 -7.89
N ALA A 33 8.92 10.83 -7.00
CA ALA A 33 8.06 11.97 -7.29
C ALA A 33 8.13 13.06 -6.19
N PHE A 34 7.00 13.59 -5.75
CA PHE A 34 6.90 14.71 -4.80
C PHE A 34 6.30 14.27 -3.46
N PRO A 35 6.61 14.97 -2.35
CA PRO A 35 5.85 14.83 -1.12
C PRO A 35 4.39 15.19 -1.36
N ILE A 36 3.49 14.38 -0.80
CA ILE A 36 2.05 14.65 -0.79
C ILE A 36 1.56 14.72 0.65
N LYS A 37 0.56 15.56 0.92
CA LYS A 37 -0.14 15.65 2.20
C LYS A 37 -1.58 15.21 2.02
N CYS A 38 -2.04 14.23 2.79
CA CYS A 38 -3.43 13.80 2.82
C CYS A 38 -4.29 14.92 3.40
N THR A 39 -5.21 15.46 2.61
CA THR A 39 -6.15 16.50 3.05
C THR A 39 -7.51 15.94 3.41
N GLU A 40 -7.96 14.89 2.72
CA GLU A 40 -9.27 14.28 2.91
C GLU A 40 -9.24 12.78 2.61
N VAL A 41 -10.07 12.00 3.30
CA VAL A 41 -10.32 10.59 3.02
C VAL A 41 -11.83 10.42 2.82
N ILE A 42 -12.22 9.85 1.70
CA ILE A 42 -13.61 9.57 1.34
C ILE A 42 -13.89 8.10 1.65
N LEU A 43 -14.93 7.87 2.45
CA LEU A 43 -15.33 6.54 2.90
C LEU A 43 -16.50 5.99 2.07
N GLY A 44 -16.60 4.67 2.05
CA GLY A 44 -17.76 3.95 1.53
C GLY A 44 -18.96 4.04 2.46
N GLU A 45 -20.07 3.44 2.03
CA GLU A 45 -21.35 3.46 2.75
C GLU A 45 -21.25 2.81 4.15
N ASP A 46 -20.30 1.88 4.33
CA ASP A 46 -20.00 1.21 5.60
C ASP A 46 -19.25 2.11 6.61
N ASN A 47 -18.78 3.29 6.19
CA ASN A 47 -17.89 4.18 6.95
C ASN A 47 -16.56 3.52 7.42
N GLU A 48 -16.17 2.40 6.82
CA GLU A 48 -14.95 1.66 7.15
C GLU A 48 -14.01 1.53 5.93
N SER A 49 -14.58 1.31 4.75
CA SER A 49 -13.86 1.16 3.49
C SER A 49 -13.40 2.51 2.94
N ILE A 50 -12.11 2.65 2.64
CA ILE A 50 -11.56 3.86 2.01
C ILE A 50 -11.77 3.77 0.49
N LEU A 51 -12.51 4.72 -0.09
CA LEU A 51 -12.77 4.79 -1.53
C LEU A 51 -11.77 5.69 -2.27
N GLU A 52 -11.50 6.87 -1.72
CA GLU A 52 -10.64 7.88 -2.35
C GLU A 52 -9.87 8.66 -1.29
N ILE A 53 -8.72 9.18 -1.69
CA ILE A 53 -7.94 10.12 -0.89
C ILE A 53 -7.67 11.35 -1.74
N ARG A 54 -7.88 12.51 -1.12
CA ARG A 54 -7.41 13.77 -1.67
C ARG A 54 -6.15 14.17 -0.98
N ALA A 55 -5.20 14.62 -1.79
CA ALA A 55 -3.91 15.05 -1.32
C ALA A 55 -3.41 16.24 -2.13
N GLU A 56 -2.62 17.07 -1.47
CA GLU A 56 -1.89 18.17 -2.10
C GLU A 56 -0.42 17.78 -2.21
N TYR A 57 0.19 18.01 -3.37
CA TYR A 57 1.61 17.76 -3.58
C TYR A 57 2.44 19.03 -3.34
N ASP A 58 3.66 18.87 -2.83
CA ASP A 58 4.61 19.95 -2.59
C ASP A 58 5.72 19.95 -3.67
N PRO A 59 5.62 20.80 -4.71
CA PRO A 59 6.65 20.90 -5.74
C PRO A 59 7.98 21.45 -5.22
N SER A 60 7.95 22.22 -4.12
CA SER A 60 9.15 22.82 -3.52
C SER A 60 9.97 21.83 -2.68
N LYS A 61 9.41 20.64 -2.40
CA LYS A 61 10.02 19.57 -1.59
C LYS A 61 10.49 20.04 -0.20
N LYS A 62 9.83 21.05 0.38
CA LYS A 62 10.13 21.57 1.73
C LYS A 62 9.47 20.75 2.83
N THR A 63 8.36 20.10 2.50
CA THR A 63 7.62 19.22 3.40
C THR A 63 8.49 18.03 3.79
N LYS A 64 8.67 17.81 5.09
CA LYS A 64 9.40 16.65 5.62
C LYS A 64 8.47 15.44 5.69
N PRO A 65 8.59 14.45 4.80
CA PRO A 65 7.71 13.29 4.79
C PRO A 65 8.03 12.36 5.95
N LYS A 66 7.02 11.63 6.45
CA LYS A 66 7.21 10.59 7.46
C LYS A 66 7.75 9.28 6.87
N GLY A 67 7.34 8.94 5.65
CA GLY A 67 7.78 7.74 4.96
C GLY A 67 7.78 7.91 3.44
N VAL A 68 8.19 6.85 2.73
CA VAL A 68 8.21 6.79 1.27
C VAL A 68 7.29 5.68 0.80
N LEU A 69 6.37 5.98 -0.11
CA LEU A 69 5.40 5.01 -0.64
C LEU A 69 5.64 4.73 -2.12
N HIS A 70 5.47 3.45 -2.48
CA HIS A 70 5.29 3.05 -3.87
C HIS A 70 3.89 3.43 -4.35
N TRP A 71 3.77 3.67 -5.65
CA TRP A 71 2.54 4.11 -6.28
C TRP A 71 2.50 3.65 -7.73
N VAL A 72 1.29 3.58 -8.27
CA VAL A 72 1.03 3.35 -9.70
C VAL A 72 0.12 4.47 -10.18
N ALA A 73 0.47 5.10 -11.30
CA ALA A 73 -0.36 6.12 -11.91
C ALA A 73 -1.64 5.48 -12.45
N GLU A 74 -2.74 6.22 -12.46
CA GLU A 74 -3.92 5.79 -13.22
C GLU A 74 -3.64 5.81 -14.73
N PRO A 75 -4.41 5.02 -15.50
CA PRO A 75 -4.44 5.10 -16.95
C PRO A 75 -4.57 6.53 -17.47
N THR A 76 -3.79 6.84 -18.50
CA THR A 76 -3.93 8.08 -19.28
C THR A 76 -3.98 7.73 -20.77
N PRO A 77 -4.54 8.59 -21.64
CA PRO A 77 -4.62 8.28 -23.08
C PRO A 77 -3.27 7.88 -23.66
N GLY A 78 -3.16 6.63 -24.13
CA GLY A 78 -1.94 6.06 -24.72
C GLY A 78 -0.92 5.47 -23.72
N VAL A 79 -1.19 5.53 -22.41
CA VAL A 79 -0.33 4.94 -21.37
C VAL A 79 -1.19 4.24 -20.32
N GLU A 80 -1.13 2.90 -20.32
CA GLU A 80 -1.83 2.03 -19.37
C GLU A 80 -0.83 1.39 -18.40
N PRO A 81 -1.14 1.34 -17.10
CA PRO A 81 -0.41 0.48 -16.16
C PRO A 81 -0.49 -0.98 -16.58
N LEU A 82 0.64 -1.68 -16.52
CA LEU A 82 0.66 -3.12 -16.82
C LEU A 82 -0.15 -3.88 -15.78
N LYS A 83 -1.12 -4.67 -16.25
CA LYS A 83 -1.81 -5.65 -15.41
C LYS A 83 -0.86 -6.82 -15.18
N VAL A 84 -0.62 -7.12 -13.91
CA VAL A 84 0.30 -8.19 -13.50
C VAL A 84 -0.40 -9.11 -12.49
N GLU A 85 0.01 -10.38 -12.49
CA GLU A 85 -0.36 -11.33 -11.44
C GLU A 85 0.70 -11.28 -10.35
N VAL A 86 0.26 -11.11 -9.10
CA VAL A 86 1.13 -11.17 -7.92
C VAL A 86 0.77 -12.41 -7.13
N ARG A 87 1.74 -13.31 -6.91
CA ARG A 87 1.58 -14.52 -6.07
C ARG A 87 2.36 -14.32 -4.78
N LEU A 88 1.67 -14.36 -3.64
CA LEU A 88 2.27 -14.19 -2.32
C LEU A 88 2.50 -15.58 -1.72
N PHE A 89 3.75 -16.04 -1.77
CA PHE A 89 4.11 -17.34 -1.21
C PHE A 89 4.46 -17.23 0.27
N GLU A 90 3.89 -18.11 1.07
CA GLU A 90 4.31 -18.36 2.45
C GLU A 90 5.24 -19.59 2.54
N LYS A 91 5.77 -19.87 3.73
CA LYS A 91 6.55 -21.09 3.98
C LYS A 91 5.73 -22.32 3.59
N LEU A 92 6.37 -23.26 2.87
CA LEU A 92 5.73 -24.49 2.40
C LEU A 92 5.32 -25.43 3.55
N PHE A 93 6.13 -25.48 4.60
CA PHE A 93 5.93 -26.32 5.78
C PHE A 93 5.67 -25.43 7.00
N LEU A 94 4.87 -25.93 7.94
CA LEU A 94 4.60 -25.24 9.20
C LEU A 94 5.75 -25.41 10.18
N SER A 95 6.37 -26.59 10.20
CA SER A 95 7.48 -26.92 11.09
C SER A 95 8.82 -26.44 10.53
N GLU A 96 9.76 -26.12 11.41
CA GLU A 96 11.13 -25.74 11.00
C GLU A 96 11.92 -26.92 10.44
N ASN A 97 11.68 -28.13 10.94
CA ASN A 97 12.30 -29.37 10.46
C ASN A 97 11.23 -30.44 10.17
N PRO A 98 10.55 -30.39 9.01
CA PRO A 98 9.51 -31.36 8.65
C PRO A 98 10.06 -32.77 8.40
N ALA A 99 11.38 -32.95 8.26
CA ALA A 99 12.00 -34.24 8.01
C ALA A 99 12.04 -35.18 9.24
N GLU A 100 11.83 -34.64 10.44
CA GLU A 100 11.70 -35.41 11.68
C GLU A 100 10.26 -35.90 11.94
N LEU A 101 9.30 -35.49 11.10
CA LEU A 101 7.90 -35.89 11.23
C LEU A 101 7.65 -37.21 10.50
N ASP A 102 6.89 -38.09 11.13
CA ASP A 102 6.43 -39.33 10.51
C ASP A 102 5.49 -39.06 9.31
N ASP A 103 4.66 -38.00 9.39
CA ASP A 103 3.79 -37.53 8.31
C ASP A 103 4.12 -36.07 7.91
N TRP A 104 5.20 -35.92 7.13
CA TRP A 104 5.62 -34.62 6.62
C TRP A 104 4.63 -34.00 5.61
N LEU A 105 3.78 -34.80 4.96
CA LEU A 105 2.75 -34.30 4.05
C LEU A 105 1.63 -33.59 4.83
N GLY A 106 1.32 -34.06 6.04
CA GLY A 106 0.41 -33.41 6.97
C GLY A 106 0.90 -32.04 7.46
N ASP A 107 2.20 -31.74 7.35
CA ASP A 107 2.82 -30.47 7.78
C ASP A 107 2.81 -29.38 6.69
N LEU A 108 2.27 -29.67 5.50
CA LEU A 108 2.14 -28.69 4.43
C LEU A 108 1.26 -27.52 4.86
N ASN A 109 1.77 -26.30 4.73
CA ASN A 109 1.05 -25.08 5.01
C ASN A 109 -0.01 -24.83 3.92
N PRO A 110 -1.32 -24.83 4.26
CA PRO A 110 -2.38 -24.56 3.30
C PRO A 110 -2.34 -23.16 2.68
N GLN A 111 -1.61 -22.23 3.32
CA GLN A 111 -1.45 -20.83 2.89
C GLN A 111 -0.18 -20.58 2.06
N SER A 112 0.57 -21.61 1.69
CA SER A 112 1.86 -21.49 0.96
C SER A 112 1.76 -21.16 -0.53
N LYS A 113 0.56 -20.90 -1.06
CA LYS A 113 0.29 -20.76 -2.50
C LYS A 113 0.29 -19.31 -2.98
#